data_AF-A0A8J3BRF4-F1
#
_entry.id   AF-A0A8J3BRF4-F1
#
_cell.length_a   1.000
_cell.length_b   1.000
_cell.length_c   1.000
_cell.angle_alpha   90.00
_cell.angle_beta   90.00
_cell.angle_gamma   90.00
#
_symmetry.space_group_name_H-M   'P 1'
#
loop_
_entity.id
_entity.type
_entity.pdbx_description
1 polymer ?
#
loop_
_entity_poly.entity_id
_entity_poly.type
_entity_poly.pdbx_seq_one_letter_code
_entity_poly.pdbx_strand_id
1 'polypeptide(L)'
;MKTNFYITAFLLVVTLVSCKKENSFTDYKYADKPLALPCNDINSKLYNEALYSFEDDILNFYDKDKKSSLLRVYSQFMREAVYNRAKYQNMVSEHTLKVFDALKQDNDLWNPNNPVSKLNYNSKLMDCISKNIKDNDLKTTLNALLTTNSMTPELYGAPVMSSYRLALSDKALASYIAFDLYYARLFNVDVTQVEKTKS
;
A
#
# COMPACT_ATOMS: atom_id res chain seq x y z
N MET A 1 -25.52 27.12 52.54
CA MET A 1 -24.96 27.23 51.17
C MET A 1 -23.80 26.26 51.06
N LYS A 2 -24.00 25.16 50.31
CA LYS A 2 -23.01 24.11 50.06
C LYS A 2 -22.51 24.30 48.63
N THR A 3 -21.29 24.82 48.49
CA THR A 3 -20.58 24.90 47.23
C THR A 3 -19.18 24.35 47.48
N ASN A 4 -18.63 23.61 46.52
CA ASN A 4 -17.25 23.12 46.41
C ASN A 4 -17.06 21.59 46.50
N PHE A 5 -17.84 20.82 45.72
CA PHE A 5 -17.45 19.45 45.36
C PHE A 5 -17.82 19.07 43.93
N TYR A 6 -17.67 20.01 42.98
CA TYR A 6 -18.02 19.78 41.56
C TYR A 6 -16.97 20.31 40.58
N ILE A 7 -15.67 20.19 40.88
CA ILE A 7 -14.62 20.53 39.90
C ILE A 7 -13.69 19.34 39.61
N THR A 8 -13.72 18.27 40.42
CA THR A 8 -12.91 17.06 40.23
C THR A 8 -13.61 15.92 39.48
N ALA A 9 -14.62 16.23 38.65
CA ALA A 9 -15.30 15.23 37.82
C ALA A 9 -15.34 15.58 36.32
N PHE A 10 -14.80 16.74 35.92
CA PHE A 10 -14.88 17.22 34.52
C PHE A 10 -13.62 16.96 33.68
N LEU A 11 -12.52 16.50 34.29
CA LEU A 11 -11.23 16.34 33.60
C LEU A 11 -10.92 14.91 33.14
N LEU A 12 -11.83 13.94 33.34
CA LEU A 12 -11.55 12.52 33.10
C LEU A 12 -12.36 11.88 31.95
N VAL A 13 -13.13 12.66 31.19
CA VAL A 13 -14.02 12.12 30.13
C VAL A 13 -13.52 12.43 28.70
N VAL A 14 -12.47 13.23 28.52
CA VAL A 14 -12.01 13.64 27.18
C VAL A 14 -10.96 12.69 26.56
N THR A 15 -10.49 11.66 27.27
CA THR A 15 -9.42 10.78 26.75
C THR A 15 -9.89 9.60 25.90
N LEU A 16 -11.18 9.45 25.60
CA LEU A 16 -11.69 8.31 24.82
C LEU A 16 -12.11 8.63 23.38
N VAL A 17 -11.97 9.87 22.90
CA VAL A 17 -12.25 10.20 21.50
C VAL A 17 -10.99 10.12 20.64
N SER A 18 -10.35 8.94 20.66
CA SER A 18 -9.46 8.53 19.57
C SER A 18 -9.92 7.18 19.03
N CYS A 19 -11.23 7.08 18.72
CA CYS A 19 -11.71 6.12 17.74
C CYS A 19 -11.10 6.50 16.38
N LYS A 20 -9.86 6.06 16.12
CA LYS A 20 -9.46 5.77 14.74
C LYS A 20 -10.55 4.83 14.23
N LYS A 21 -11.30 5.21 13.18
CA LYS A 21 -12.26 4.32 12.52
C LYS A 21 -11.57 2.98 12.34
N GLU A 22 -11.95 1.97 13.12
CA GLU A 22 -11.43 0.63 12.91
C GLU A 22 -11.86 0.23 11.50
N ASN A 23 -10.87 -0.10 10.66
CA ASN A 23 -11.19 -0.58 9.32
C ASN A 23 -12.02 -1.84 9.48
N SER A 24 -13.24 -1.85 8.96
CA SER A 24 -14.20 -2.95 9.07
C SER A 24 -13.81 -4.20 8.27
N PHE A 25 -12.57 -4.25 7.79
CA PHE A 25 -12.04 -5.36 7.03
C PHE A 25 -11.69 -6.51 7.98
N THR A 26 -12.22 -7.69 7.71
CA THR A 26 -12.06 -8.86 8.59
C THR A 26 -11.39 -10.05 7.90
N ASP A 27 -11.25 -10.03 6.57
CA ASP A 27 -10.72 -11.14 5.77
C ASP A 27 -9.19 -11.05 5.66
N TYR A 28 -8.47 -11.19 6.78
CA TYR A 28 -7.00 -11.14 6.78
C TYR A 28 -6.39 -12.52 6.49
N LYS A 29 -6.01 -12.77 5.23
CA LYS A 29 -5.41 -14.05 4.80
C LYS A 29 -3.93 -14.16 5.13
N TYR A 30 -3.24 -13.03 5.32
CA TYR A 30 -1.79 -13.00 5.54
C TYR A 30 -1.43 -12.50 6.94
N ALA A 31 -2.32 -12.69 7.91
CA ALA A 31 -2.10 -12.29 9.31
C ALA A 31 -0.95 -13.06 9.99
N ASP A 32 -0.59 -14.23 9.46
CA ASP A 32 0.53 -15.06 9.90
C ASP A 32 1.89 -14.59 9.36
N LYS A 33 1.88 -13.73 8.33
CA LYS A 33 3.11 -13.20 7.73
C LYS A 33 3.73 -12.11 8.63
N PRO A 34 5.08 -11.97 8.60
CA PRO A 34 5.75 -10.91 9.32
C PRO A 34 5.23 -9.52 8.92
N LEU A 35 5.24 -8.58 9.87
CA LEU A 35 4.84 -7.22 9.57
C LEU A 35 5.82 -6.56 8.58
N ALA A 36 5.28 -6.06 7.47
CA ALA A 36 6.05 -5.46 6.39
C ALA A 36 6.68 -4.11 6.74
N LEU A 37 5.96 -3.28 7.50
CA LEU A 37 6.34 -1.90 7.81
C LEU A 37 6.45 -1.69 9.33
N PRO A 38 7.55 -1.13 9.84
CA PRO A 38 7.81 -1.00 11.28
C PRO A 38 7.16 0.25 11.91
N CYS A 39 6.10 0.81 11.32
CA CYS A 39 5.53 2.10 11.71
C CYS A 39 4.24 1.94 12.52
N ASN A 40 4.10 2.71 13.60
CA ASN A 40 3.00 2.58 14.56
C ASN A 40 1.76 3.45 14.22
N ASP A 41 1.92 4.47 13.37
CA ASP A 41 0.87 5.46 13.07
C ASP A 41 0.10 5.19 11.78
N ILE A 42 0.23 3.98 11.24
CA ILE A 42 -0.40 3.53 9.99
C ILE A 42 -1.35 2.35 10.26
N ASN A 43 -2.21 2.04 9.28
CA ASN A 43 -3.01 0.82 9.32
C ASN A 43 -2.17 -0.41 8.98
N SER A 44 -1.26 -0.76 9.88
CA SER A 44 -0.21 -1.76 9.66
C SER A 44 -0.79 -3.12 9.26
N LYS A 45 -1.91 -3.55 9.85
CA LYS A 45 -2.60 -4.81 9.49
C LYS A 45 -3.12 -4.79 8.05
N LEU A 46 -3.88 -3.75 7.66
CA LEU A 46 -4.42 -3.66 6.31
C LEU A 46 -3.31 -3.48 5.26
N TYR A 47 -2.26 -2.72 5.59
CA TYR A 47 -1.16 -2.50 4.66
C TYR A 47 -0.29 -3.75 4.47
N ASN A 48 -0.16 -4.56 5.53
CA ASN A 48 0.47 -5.86 5.45
C ASN A 48 -0.33 -6.80 4.54
N GLU A 49 -1.65 -6.86 4.75
CA GLU A 49 -2.57 -7.63 3.91
C GLU A 49 -2.48 -7.21 2.45
N ALA A 50 -2.47 -5.90 2.18
CA ALA A 50 -2.36 -5.34 0.85
C ALA A 50 -1.07 -5.76 0.14
N LEU A 51 0.08 -5.67 0.83
CA LEU A 51 1.36 -6.07 0.27
C LEU A 51 1.38 -7.56 -0.11
N TYR A 52 0.94 -8.43 0.80
CA TYR A 52 0.98 -9.87 0.55
C TYR A 52 -0.06 -10.33 -0.47
N SER A 53 -1.23 -9.68 -0.52
CA SER A 53 -2.23 -9.90 -1.58
C SER A 53 -1.67 -9.53 -2.96
N PHE A 54 -0.93 -8.42 -3.05
CA PHE A 54 -0.22 -8.05 -4.27
C PHE A 54 0.85 -9.10 -4.66
N GLU A 55 1.67 -9.55 -3.70
CA GLU A 55 2.70 -10.56 -3.96
C GLU A 55 2.09 -11.88 -4.46
N ASP A 56 0.95 -12.29 -3.91
CA ASP A 56 0.23 -13.49 -4.34
C ASP A 56 -0.38 -13.33 -5.74
N ASP A 57 -0.99 -12.18 -6.04
CA ASP A 57 -1.59 -11.90 -7.35
C ASP A 57 -0.53 -11.88 -8.47
N ILE A 58 0.61 -11.21 -8.27
CA ILE A 58 1.69 -11.23 -9.28
C ILE A 58 2.29 -12.62 -9.43
N LEU A 59 2.38 -13.39 -8.34
CA LEU A 59 2.88 -14.76 -8.38
C LEU A 59 1.91 -15.62 -9.21
N ASN A 60 0.63 -15.62 -8.88
CA ASN A 60 -0.39 -16.40 -9.57
C ASN A 60 -0.54 -16.02 -11.05
N PHE A 61 -0.39 -14.73 -11.39
CA PHE A 61 -0.54 -14.25 -12.76
C PHE A 61 0.66 -14.59 -13.66
N TYR A 62 1.89 -14.37 -13.18
CA TYR A 62 3.10 -14.57 -13.99
C TYR A 62 3.67 -15.99 -13.85
N ASP A 63 3.29 -16.75 -12.81
CA ASP A 63 3.77 -18.11 -12.59
C ASP A 63 2.84 -19.20 -13.14
N LYS A 64 2.73 -19.23 -14.48
CA LYS A 64 1.86 -20.20 -15.19
C LYS A 64 2.19 -21.67 -14.89
N ASP A 65 3.43 -21.97 -14.50
CA ASP A 65 3.93 -23.34 -14.29
C ASP A 65 4.22 -23.67 -12.82
N LYS A 66 3.88 -22.79 -11.87
CA LYS A 66 4.19 -22.92 -10.42
C LYS A 66 5.68 -23.13 -10.12
N LYS A 67 6.57 -22.52 -10.92
CA LYS A 67 8.02 -22.66 -10.83
C LYS A 67 8.76 -21.32 -10.74
N SER A 68 8.04 -20.21 -10.82
CA SER A 68 8.62 -18.87 -10.84
C SER A 68 8.89 -18.41 -9.43
N SER A 69 10.10 -17.95 -9.18
CA SER A 69 10.41 -17.29 -7.92
C SER A 69 9.72 -15.92 -7.83
N LEU A 70 9.47 -15.47 -6.60
CA LEU A 70 8.96 -14.13 -6.34
C LEU A 70 9.84 -13.05 -7.01
N LEU A 71 11.17 -13.26 -7.05
CA LEU A 71 12.12 -12.42 -7.78
C LEU A 71 11.73 -12.22 -9.26
N ARG A 72 11.42 -13.32 -9.93
CA ARG A 72 11.12 -13.33 -11.37
C ARG A 72 9.80 -12.62 -11.65
N VAL A 73 8.78 -12.83 -10.81
CA VAL A 73 7.48 -12.19 -11.01
C VAL A 73 7.51 -10.70 -10.68
N TYR A 74 8.30 -10.27 -9.67
CA TYR A 74 8.58 -8.84 -9.44
C TYR A 74 9.23 -8.18 -10.66
N SER A 75 10.23 -8.84 -11.27
CA SER A 75 10.89 -8.31 -12.47
C SER A 75 9.91 -8.09 -13.63
N GLN A 76 9.03 -9.07 -13.85
CA GLN A 76 8.02 -9.01 -14.91
C GLN A 76 6.98 -7.92 -14.61
N PHE A 77 6.42 -7.91 -13.40
CA PHE A 77 5.48 -6.91 -12.95
C PHE A 77 6.05 -5.49 -13.09
N MET A 78 7.25 -5.24 -12.57
CA MET A 78 7.89 -3.91 -12.62
C MET A 78 8.05 -3.40 -14.06
N ARG A 79 8.51 -4.28 -14.97
CA ARG A 79 8.67 -3.93 -16.39
C ARG A 79 7.34 -3.59 -17.06
N GLU A 80 6.25 -4.22 -16.64
CA GLU A 80 4.94 -3.90 -17.20
C GLU A 80 4.33 -2.66 -16.53
N ALA A 81 4.40 -2.55 -15.20
CA ALA A 81 3.79 -1.48 -14.42
C ALA A 81 4.43 -0.10 -14.69
N VAL A 82 5.77 -0.01 -14.74
CA VAL A 82 6.48 1.26 -14.99
C VAL A 82 6.17 1.82 -16.38
N TYR A 83 5.96 0.94 -17.37
CA TYR A 83 5.59 1.35 -18.73
C TYR A 83 4.07 1.36 -18.98
N ASN A 84 3.25 1.26 -17.92
CA ASN A 84 1.79 1.25 -18.00
C ASN A 84 1.21 0.17 -18.94
N ARG A 85 1.80 -1.03 -18.91
CA ARG A 85 1.40 -2.22 -19.70
C ARG A 85 0.88 -3.37 -18.85
N ALA A 86 0.89 -3.24 -17.52
CA ALA A 86 0.46 -4.31 -16.63
C ALA A 86 -1.04 -4.59 -16.82
N LYS A 87 -1.38 -5.87 -16.96
CA LYS A 87 -2.76 -6.34 -17.22
C LYS A 87 -3.54 -6.51 -15.92
N TYR A 88 -3.71 -5.42 -15.17
CA TYR A 88 -4.32 -5.43 -13.84
C TYR A 88 -5.64 -6.21 -13.78
N GLN A 89 -6.55 -6.01 -14.74
CA GLN A 89 -7.85 -6.70 -14.81
C GLN A 89 -7.74 -8.23 -14.78
N ASN A 90 -6.68 -8.80 -15.36
CA ASN A 90 -6.46 -10.24 -15.41
C ASN A 90 -5.62 -10.75 -14.23
N MET A 91 -5.01 -9.84 -13.47
CA MET A 91 -4.06 -10.13 -12.41
C MET A 91 -4.71 -10.06 -11.03
N VAL A 92 -5.64 -9.13 -10.83
CA VAL A 92 -6.30 -8.93 -9.54
C VAL A 92 -7.18 -10.12 -9.16
N SER A 93 -7.03 -10.58 -7.93
CA SER A 93 -7.95 -11.55 -7.33
C SER A 93 -9.15 -10.87 -6.67
N GLU A 94 -10.20 -11.65 -6.40
CA GLU A 94 -11.34 -11.21 -5.58
C GLU A 94 -10.88 -10.71 -4.20
N HIS A 95 -9.82 -11.33 -3.65
CA HIS A 95 -9.25 -10.93 -2.38
C HIS A 95 -8.68 -9.52 -2.43
N THR A 96 -7.84 -9.26 -3.44
CA THR A 96 -7.27 -7.93 -3.68
C THR A 96 -8.35 -6.88 -3.87
N LEU A 97 -9.49 -7.21 -4.50
CA LEU A 97 -10.60 -6.27 -4.63
C LEU A 97 -11.21 -5.91 -3.27
N LYS A 98 -11.43 -6.89 -2.38
CA LYS A 98 -11.90 -6.63 -1.01
C LYS A 98 -10.91 -5.80 -0.21
N VAL A 99 -9.61 -6.10 -0.33
CA VAL A 99 -8.55 -5.31 0.30
C VAL A 99 -8.53 -3.88 -0.25
N PHE A 100 -8.65 -3.72 -1.57
CA PHE A 100 -8.69 -2.41 -2.22
C PHE A 100 -9.93 -1.59 -1.78
N ASP A 101 -11.08 -2.22 -1.63
CA ASP A 101 -12.28 -1.59 -1.07
C ASP A 101 -12.07 -1.07 0.34
N ALA A 102 -11.39 -1.83 1.20
CA ALA A 102 -11.02 -1.39 2.53
C ALA A 102 -9.97 -0.26 2.49
N LEU A 103 -8.98 -0.36 1.60
CA LEU A 103 -7.96 0.69 1.44
C LEU A 103 -8.58 2.01 1.01
N LYS A 104 -9.61 2.01 0.16
CA LYS A 104 -10.33 3.23 -0.26
C LYS A 104 -10.95 4.01 0.89
N GLN A 105 -11.18 3.38 2.05
CA GLN A 105 -11.72 4.03 3.24
C GLN A 105 -10.63 4.76 4.07
N ASP A 106 -9.35 4.57 3.72
CA ASP A 106 -8.25 5.28 4.36
C ASP A 106 -8.10 6.69 3.75
N ASN A 107 -8.56 7.70 4.51
CA ASN A 107 -8.55 9.10 4.09
C ASN A 107 -7.15 9.71 3.96
N ASP A 108 -6.13 9.10 4.57
CA ASP A 108 -4.74 9.57 4.46
C ASP A 108 -4.03 8.98 3.25
N LEU A 109 -4.41 7.76 2.85
CA LEU A 109 -3.72 6.98 1.82
C LEU A 109 -3.86 7.56 0.41
N TRP A 110 -5.03 8.10 0.05
CA TRP A 110 -5.34 8.48 -1.32
C TRP A 110 -5.47 9.99 -1.51
N ASN A 111 -4.95 10.49 -2.62
CA ASN A 111 -5.18 11.85 -3.10
C ASN A 111 -5.87 11.76 -4.47
N PRO A 112 -7.21 11.83 -4.54
CA PRO A 112 -7.94 11.68 -5.80
C PRO A 112 -7.63 12.78 -6.81
N ASN A 113 -7.15 13.94 -6.34
CA ASN A 113 -6.80 15.10 -7.16
C ASN A 113 -5.41 15.00 -7.77
N ASN A 114 -4.57 14.03 -7.35
CA ASN A 114 -3.29 13.80 -7.99
C ASN A 114 -3.54 13.15 -9.37
N PRO A 115 -3.14 13.80 -10.47
CA PRO A 115 -3.40 13.31 -11.82
C PRO A 115 -2.45 12.19 -12.24
N VAL A 116 -1.32 12.02 -11.52
CA VAL A 116 -0.27 11.07 -11.89
C VAL A 116 -0.47 9.72 -11.20
N SER A 117 -0.68 9.74 -9.88
CA SER A 117 -1.02 8.57 -9.07
C SER A 117 -2.12 8.95 -8.11
N LYS A 118 -3.03 8.02 -7.82
CA LYS A 118 -4.03 8.24 -6.76
C LYS A 118 -3.43 8.13 -5.36
N LEU A 119 -2.19 7.66 -5.21
CA LEU A 119 -1.50 7.62 -3.93
C LEU A 119 -1.22 9.03 -3.40
N ASN A 120 -1.49 9.25 -2.12
CA ASN A 120 -1.08 10.47 -1.43
C ASN A 120 0.40 10.37 -1.04
N TYR A 121 1.26 11.10 -1.75
CA TYR A 121 2.70 11.15 -1.45
C TYR A 121 3.05 11.86 -0.14
N ASN A 122 2.10 12.60 0.46
CA ASN A 122 2.24 13.22 1.78
C ASN A 122 1.64 12.36 2.91
N SER A 123 1.20 11.14 2.62
CA SER A 123 0.61 10.23 3.61
C SER A 123 1.61 9.72 4.63
N LYS A 124 1.10 9.25 5.77
CA LYS A 124 1.88 8.53 6.78
C LYS A 124 2.47 7.24 6.25
N LEU A 125 1.80 6.59 5.30
CA LEU A 125 2.36 5.43 4.60
C LEU A 125 3.62 5.83 3.84
N MET A 126 3.59 6.90 3.06
CA MET A 126 4.75 7.30 2.26
C MET A 126 5.90 7.82 3.10
N ASP A 127 5.62 8.55 4.19
CA ASP A 127 6.63 8.92 5.18
C ASP A 127 7.27 7.67 5.83
N CYS A 128 6.46 6.67 6.16
CA CYS A 128 6.96 5.39 6.69
C CYS A 128 7.87 4.68 5.67
N ILE A 129 7.43 4.58 4.42
CA ILE A 129 8.21 3.95 3.34
C ILE A 129 9.54 4.68 3.15
N SER A 130 9.51 6.01 2.97
CA SER A 130 10.70 6.79 2.65
C SER A 130 11.77 6.75 3.76
N LYS A 131 11.35 6.59 5.02
CA LYS A 131 12.27 6.42 6.16
C LYS A 131 12.86 5.02 6.25
N ASN A 132 12.15 3.99 5.79
CA ASN A 132 12.49 2.58 6.04
C ASN A 132 13.04 1.81 4.84
N ILE A 133 13.12 2.42 3.65
CA ILE A 133 13.91 1.84 2.55
C ILE A 133 15.35 1.66 3.00
N LYS A 134 15.89 0.46 2.79
CA LYS A 134 17.23 0.03 3.22
C LYS A 134 18.33 0.52 2.29
N ASP A 135 18.02 0.61 1.00
CA ASP A 135 18.97 1.09 0.00
C ASP A 135 19.08 2.62 0.05
N ASN A 136 20.29 3.13 0.30
CA ASN A 136 20.50 4.55 0.52
C ASN A 136 20.27 5.40 -0.73
N ASP A 137 20.56 4.86 -1.93
CA ASP A 137 20.41 5.60 -3.18
C ASP A 137 18.92 5.73 -3.53
N LEU A 138 18.16 4.63 -3.42
CA LEU A 138 16.71 4.65 -3.56
C LEU A 138 16.06 5.56 -2.52
N LYS A 139 16.47 5.45 -1.25
CA LYS A 139 15.96 6.30 -0.18
C LYS A 139 16.23 7.78 -0.43
N THR A 140 17.44 8.13 -0.86
CA THR A 140 17.82 9.52 -1.17
C THR A 140 17.00 10.05 -2.34
N THR A 141 16.86 9.25 -3.40
CA THR A 141 16.06 9.60 -4.57
C THR A 141 14.60 9.84 -4.19
N LEU A 142 13.97 8.91 -3.45
CA LEU A 142 12.58 9.05 -3.02
C LEU A 142 12.39 10.31 -2.15
N ASN A 143 13.26 10.53 -1.17
CA ASN A 143 13.16 11.70 -0.29
C ASN A 143 13.33 13.01 -1.06
N ALA A 144 14.23 13.07 -2.06
CA ALA A 144 14.37 14.24 -2.92
C ALA A 144 13.11 14.51 -3.73
N LEU A 145 12.51 13.46 -4.33
CA LEU A 145 11.27 13.58 -5.09
C LEU A 145 10.07 14.02 -4.22
N LEU A 146 9.95 13.47 -3.01
CA LEU A 146 8.92 13.85 -2.04
C LEU A 146 9.11 15.31 -1.58
N THR A 147 10.32 15.70 -1.18
CA THR A 147 10.60 17.06 -0.66
C THR A 147 10.38 18.14 -1.72
N THR A 148 10.66 17.82 -3.00
CA THR A 148 10.46 18.75 -4.12
C THR A 148 9.05 18.70 -4.71
N ASN A 149 8.14 17.91 -4.14
CA ASN A 149 6.80 17.64 -4.68
C ASN A 149 6.81 17.23 -6.17
N SER A 150 7.88 16.55 -6.60
CA SER A 150 8.06 16.11 -8.00
C SER A 150 7.80 14.60 -8.17
N MET A 151 7.41 13.92 -7.09
CA MET A 151 7.19 12.48 -7.09
C MET A 151 6.15 12.03 -8.14
N THR A 152 6.54 11.06 -8.94
CA THR A 152 5.69 10.35 -9.91
C THR A 152 6.10 8.87 -9.98
N PRO A 153 5.18 7.96 -10.37
CA PRO A 153 5.51 6.56 -10.61
C PRO A 153 6.61 6.37 -11.65
N GLU A 154 6.68 7.24 -12.66
CA GLU A 154 7.66 7.17 -13.74
C GLU A 154 9.06 7.59 -13.27
N LEU A 155 9.16 8.69 -12.50
CA LEU A 155 10.46 9.20 -12.01
C LEU A 155 11.10 8.27 -10.99
N TYR A 156 10.31 7.71 -10.06
CA TYR A 156 10.86 6.78 -9.07
C TYR A 156 10.83 5.31 -9.56
N GLY A 157 9.94 4.96 -10.48
CA GLY A 157 9.88 3.62 -11.07
C GLY A 157 11.14 3.26 -11.84
N ALA A 158 11.82 4.22 -12.49
CA ALA A 158 13.07 3.98 -13.20
C ALA A 158 14.20 3.43 -12.31
N PRO A 159 14.59 4.10 -11.20
CA PRO A 159 15.60 3.55 -10.29
C PRO A 159 15.13 2.28 -9.55
N VAL A 160 13.83 2.15 -9.26
CA VAL A 160 13.30 0.91 -8.66
C VAL A 160 13.40 -0.26 -9.64
N MET A 161 13.20 -0.04 -10.95
CA MET A 161 13.34 -1.08 -11.98
C MET A 161 14.76 -1.64 -12.07
N SER A 162 15.81 -0.85 -11.83
CA SER A 162 17.20 -1.36 -11.74
C SER A 162 17.48 -2.14 -10.45
N SER A 163 16.63 -1.97 -9.43
CA SER A 163 16.85 -2.48 -8.08
C SER A 163 15.71 -3.35 -7.56
N TYR A 164 14.82 -3.84 -8.44
CA TYR A 164 13.61 -4.58 -8.07
C TYR A 164 13.88 -5.79 -7.16
N ARG A 165 15.05 -6.41 -7.32
CA ARG A 165 15.51 -7.54 -6.49
C ARG A 165 15.52 -7.23 -5.00
N LEU A 166 15.71 -5.96 -4.64
CA LEU A 166 15.73 -5.50 -3.25
C LEU A 166 14.35 -5.60 -2.60
N ALA A 167 13.26 -5.53 -3.36
CA ALA A 167 11.90 -5.64 -2.82
C ALA A 167 11.64 -6.96 -2.09
N LEU A 168 12.41 -8.02 -2.35
CA LEU A 168 12.28 -9.30 -1.64
C LEU A 168 12.71 -9.22 -0.18
N SER A 169 13.73 -8.40 0.12
CA SER A 169 14.30 -8.24 1.46
C SER A 169 14.00 -6.88 2.09
N ASP A 170 13.55 -5.92 1.29
CA ASP A 170 13.13 -4.58 1.68
C ASP A 170 11.61 -4.43 1.49
N LYS A 171 10.87 -4.68 2.56
CA LYS A 171 9.41 -4.60 2.55
C LYS A 171 8.88 -3.17 2.50
N ALA A 172 9.69 -2.16 2.81
CA ALA A 172 9.32 -0.76 2.55
C ALA A 172 9.33 -0.47 1.05
N LEU A 173 10.37 -0.93 0.33
CA LEU A 173 10.42 -0.84 -1.13
C LEU A 173 9.29 -1.66 -1.79
N ALA A 174 9.05 -2.88 -1.31
CA ALA A 174 7.95 -3.71 -1.79
C ALA A 174 6.58 -3.03 -1.59
N SER A 175 6.40 -2.36 -0.45
CA SER A 175 5.18 -1.59 -0.16
C SER A 175 5.01 -0.44 -1.15
N TYR A 176 6.06 0.33 -1.46
CA TYR A 176 5.98 1.35 -2.51
C TYR A 176 5.46 0.76 -3.83
N ILE A 177 6.03 -0.36 -4.27
CA ILE A 177 5.62 -1.03 -5.51
C ILE A 177 4.15 -1.44 -5.45
N ALA A 178 3.71 -2.06 -4.35
CA ALA A 178 2.33 -2.48 -4.18
C ALA A 178 1.36 -1.29 -4.16
N PHE A 179 1.67 -0.22 -3.43
CA PHE A 179 0.72 0.89 -3.28
C PHE A 179 0.67 1.80 -4.50
N ASP A 180 1.81 2.17 -5.06
CA ASP A 180 1.87 3.17 -6.14
C ASP A 180 1.74 2.54 -7.54
N LEU A 181 2.38 1.39 -7.75
CA LEU A 181 2.42 0.74 -9.07
C LEU A 181 1.32 -0.30 -9.26
N TYR A 182 0.65 -0.73 -8.17
CA TYR A 182 -0.43 -1.72 -8.22
C TYR A 182 -1.77 -1.14 -7.76
N TYR A 183 -1.98 -0.88 -6.47
CA TYR A 183 -3.28 -0.43 -5.96
C TYR A 183 -3.74 0.93 -6.51
N ALA A 184 -2.85 1.92 -6.62
CA ALA A 184 -3.21 3.22 -7.19
C ALA A 184 -3.67 3.12 -8.66
N ARG A 185 -3.23 2.09 -9.40
CA ARG A 185 -3.64 1.84 -10.79
C ARG A 185 -5.01 1.18 -10.88
N LEU A 186 -5.45 0.47 -9.84
CA LEU A 186 -6.76 -0.20 -9.81
C LEU A 186 -7.95 0.78 -9.85
N PHE A 187 -7.75 2.05 -9.49
CA PHE A 187 -8.76 3.10 -9.67
C PHE A 187 -9.20 3.28 -11.14
N ASN A 188 -8.35 2.89 -12.10
CA ASN A 188 -8.60 3.03 -13.54
C ASN A 188 -8.95 1.69 -14.21
N VAL A 189 -9.20 0.63 -13.44
CA VAL A 189 -9.48 -0.72 -13.95
C VAL A 189 -10.97 -1.02 -13.82
N ASP A 190 -11.60 -1.47 -14.92
CA ASP A 190 -12.95 -2.01 -14.86
C ASP A 190 -12.95 -3.43 -14.28
N VAL A 191 -13.27 -3.52 -12.99
CA VAL A 191 -13.26 -4.77 -12.21
C VAL A 191 -14.56 -5.58 -12.36
N THR A 192 -15.57 -5.08 -13.08
CA THR A 192 -16.88 -5.75 -13.24
C THR A 192 -16.80 -7.08 -13.99
N GLN A 193 -15.69 -7.37 -14.66
CA GLN A 193 -15.45 -8.66 -15.32
C GLN A 193 -14.81 -9.71 -14.42
N VAL A 194 -14.09 -9.31 -13.36
CA VAL A 194 -13.41 -10.23 -12.43
C VAL A 194 -14.43 -11.08 -11.67
N GLU A 195 -15.60 -10.51 -11.39
CA GLU A 195 -16.73 -11.18 -10.75
C GLU A 195 -17.44 -12.19 -11.66
N LYS A 196 -17.36 -12.00 -12.99
CA LYS A 196 -18.11 -12.81 -13.98
C LYS A 196 -17.38 -14.07 -14.42
N THR A 197 -16.05 -14.12 -14.34
CA THR A 197 -15.25 -15.28 -14.79
C THR A 197 -15.26 -16.45 -13.81
N LYS A 198 -16.02 -16.37 -12.71
CA LYS A 198 -16.07 -17.38 -11.64
C LYS A 198 -17.48 -17.77 -11.20
N SER A 199 -18.52 -17.34 -11.93
CA SER A 199 -19.90 -17.81 -11.73
C SER A 199 -20.25 -18.97 -12.65
#